data_AF-A0A4R1JUJ5-F1
#
_entry.id   AF-A0A4R1JUJ5-F1
#
_cell.length_a   1.000
_cell.length_b   1.000
_cell.length_c   1.000
_cell.angle_alpha   90.00
_cell.angle_beta   90.00
_cell.angle_gamma   90.00
#
_symmetry.space_group_name_H-M   'P 1'
#
loop_
_entity.id
_entity.type
_entity.pdbx_description
1 polymer ?
#
loop_
_entity_poly.entity_id
_entity_poly.type
_entity_poly.pdbx_seq_one_letter_code
_entity_poly.pdbx_strand_id
1 'polypeptide(L)'
;MTWQEKSAVEYHVLSASKLDERDKRYKAIKYLFEKGELDFIFFEMSFALDIRRGLNVLGLECPLSRNKVILSEEAIIKYYENVMKLKAEPKEEEKSYYQRRKTK
;
A
#
# COMPACT_ATOMS: atom_id res chain seq x y z
N MET A 1 -5.47 -9.53 0.09
CA MET A 1 -4.38 -9.30 1.04
C MET A 1 -4.88 -9.26 2.48
N THR A 2 -4.12 -9.84 3.40
CA THR A 2 -4.36 -9.82 4.84
C THR A 2 -3.78 -8.54 5.47
N TRP A 3 -4.20 -8.21 6.69
CA TRP A 3 -3.65 -7.07 7.43
C TRP A 3 -2.14 -7.23 7.71
N GLN A 4 -1.68 -8.47 7.93
CA GLN A 4 -0.28 -8.78 8.19
C GLN A 4 0.60 -8.51 6.97
N GLU A 5 0.17 -8.92 5.78
CA GLU A 5 0.87 -8.66 4.52
C GLU A 5 0.98 -7.16 4.24
N LYS A 6 -0.10 -6.40 4.45
CA LYS A 6 -0.09 -4.94 4.30
C LYS A 6 0.90 -4.27 5.27
N SER A 7 0.92 -4.72 6.52
CA SER A 7 1.87 -4.21 7.53
C SER A 7 3.32 -4.57 7.19
N ALA A 8 3.57 -5.74 6.61
CA ALA A 8 4.89 -6.14 6.13
C ALA A 8 5.38 -5.25 4.98
N VAL A 9 4.50 -4.90 4.03
CA VAL A 9 4.83 -3.94 2.96
C VAL A 9 5.14 -2.56 3.53
N GLU A 10 4.30 -2.05 4.45
CA GLU A 10 4.53 -0.77 5.10
C GLU A 10 5.91 -0.73 5.77
N TYR A 11 6.21 -1.75 6.59
CA TYR A 11 7.50 -1.86 7.28
C TYR A 11 8.68 -1.92 6.32
N HIS A 12 8.55 -2.70 5.24
CA HIS A 12 9.59 -2.82 4.23
C HIS A 12 9.84 -1.48 3.52
N VAL A 13 8.79 -0.76 3.12
CA VAL A 13 8.90 0.55 2.47
C VAL A 13 9.56 1.57 3.40
N LEU A 14 9.13 1.64 4.65
CA LEU A 14 9.72 2.54 5.65
C LEU A 14 11.21 2.21 5.88
N SER A 15 11.55 0.93 6.00
CA SER A 15 12.94 0.49 6.17
C SER A 15 13.80 0.80 4.93
N ALA A 16 13.28 0.55 3.73
CA ALA A 16 13.97 0.82 2.47
C ALA A 16 14.19 2.31 2.23
N SER A 17 13.27 3.16 2.72
CA SER A 17 13.37 4.62 2.62
C SER A 17 14.46 5.23 3.51
N LYS A 18 14.98 4.48 4.50
CA LYS A 18 15.97 4.94 5.49
C LYS A 18 15.56 6.23 6.23
N LEU A 19 14.26 6.44 6.38
CA LEU A 19 13.69 7.58 7.08
C LEU A 19 13.61 7.30 8.57
N ASP A 20 13.88 8.31 9.38
CA ASP A 20 13.67 8.27 10.84
C ASP A 20 12.19 8.45 11.16
N GLU A 21 11.69 7.83 12.24
CA GLU A 21 10.29 7.94 12.68
C GLU A 21 9.86 9.40 13.00
N ARG A 22 10.82 10.27 13.30
CA ARG A 22 10.61 11.69 13.53
C ARG A 22 10.44 12.48 12.22
N ASP A 23 10.87 11.94 11.08
CA ASP A 23 10.75 12.59 9.77
C ASP A 23 9.28 12.73 9.37
N LYS A 24 8.92 13.90 8.84
CA LYS A 24 7.57 14.15 8.32
C LYS A 24 7.22 13.17 7.20
N ARG A 25 8.20 12.76 6.39
CA ARG A 25 8.02 11.81 5.29
C ARG A 25 7.70 10.41 5.79
N TYR A 26 8.35 9.96 6.85
CA TYR A 26 8.02 8.69 7.51
C TYR A 26 6.54 8.69 7.94
N LYS A 27 6.12 9.76 8.62
CA LYS A 27 4.73 9.90 9.09
C LYS A 27 3.73 9.97 7.94
N ALA A 28 4.09 10.63 6.84
CA ALA A 28 3.24 10.72 5.65
C ALA A 28 3.07 9.37 4.95
N ILE A 29 4.12 8.57 4.84
CA ILE A 29 4.04 7.20 4.31
C ILE A 29 3.14 6.35 5.20
N LYS A 30 3.34 6.38 6.53
CA LYS A 30 2.49 5.67 7.48
C LYS A 30 1.02 6.06 7.36
N TYR A 31 0.75 7.36 7.26
CA TYR A 31 -0.59 7.88 7.02
C TYR A 31 -1.19 7.39 5.70
N LEU A 32 -0.40 7.34 4.63
CA LEU A 32 -0.82 6.82 3.33
C LEU A 32 -1.23 5.34 3.43
N PHE A 33 -0.48 4.51 4.17
CA PHE A 33 -0.85 3.12 4.39
C PHE A 33 -2.12 2.97 5.24
N GLU A 34 -2.34 3.86 6.22
CA GLU A 34 -3.53 3.83 7.06
C GLU A 34 -4.80 4.28 6.29
N LYS A 35 -4.73 5.42 5.59
CA LYS A 35 -5.89 6.02 4.91
C LYS A 35 -6.08 5.60 3.47
N GLY A 36 -5.04 5.04 2.84
CA GLY A 36 -5.03 4.71 1.40
C GLY A 36 -4.84 5.93 0.50
N GLU A 37 -4.74 7.13 1.05
CA GLU A 37 -4.54 8.35 0.27
C GLU A 37 -3.79 9.46 1.03
N LEU A 38 -3.13 10.32 0.25
CA LEU A 38 -2.51 11.57 0.70
C LEU A 38 -3.13 12.72 -0.09
N ASP A 39 -4.02 13.47 0.57
CA ASP A 39 -4.73 14.61 -0.02
C ASP A 39 -3.91 15.91 0.07
N PHE A 40 -3.90 16.68 -1.02
CA PHE A 40 -3.17 17.94 -1.14
C PHE A 40 -3.77 19.09 -0.30
N ILE A 41 -4.97 18.91 0.24
CA ILE A 41 -5.58 19.85 1.18
C ILE A 41 -4.87 19.78 2.55
N PHE A 42 -4.50 18.57 2.98
CA PHE A 42 -3.85 18.35 4.28
C PHE A 42 -2.32 18.37 4.18
N PHE A 43 -1.78 18.01 3.02
CA PHE A 43 -0.35 17.98 2.76
C PHE A 43 -0.02 18.90 1.59
N GLU A 44 1.08 19.65 1.66
CA GLU A 44 1.52 20.45 0.53
C GLU A 44 1.67 19.58 -0.73
N MET A 45 1.15 20.04 -1.86
CA MET A 45 1.17 19.29 -3.13
C MET A 45 2.59 18.85 -3.52
N SER A 46 3.58 19.75 -3.38
CA SER A 46 5.00 19.47 -3.63
C SER A 46 5.50 18.32 -2.75
N PHE A 47 5.15 18.33 -1.47
CA PHE A 47 5.50 17.30 -0.51
C PHE A 47 4.84 15.96 -0.85
N ALA A 48 3.54 15.94 -1.15
CA ALA A 48 2.84 14.72 -1.54
C ALA A 48 3.39 14.11 -2.85
N LEU A 49 3.75 14.96 -3.81
CA LEU A 49 4.41 14.52 -5.05
C LEU A 49 5.82 13.98 -4.81
N ASP A 50 6.58 14.55 -3.86
CA ASP A 50 7.89 14.04 -3.48
C ASP A 50 7.80 12.65 -2.85
N ILE A 51 6.85 12.46 -1.93
CA ILE A 51 6.54 11.13 -1.35
C ILE A 51 6.22 10.13 -2.46
N ARG A 52 5.31 10.49 -3.38
CA ARG A 52 4.95 9.62 -4.51
C ARG A 52 6.17 9.23 -5.35
N ARG A 53 7.06 10.19 -5.65
CA ARG A 53 8.27 9.91 -6.42
C ARG A 53 9.15 8.91 -5.68
N GLY A 54 9.37 9.10 -4.38
CA GLY A 54 10.12 8.15 -3.56
C GLY A 54 9.53 6.75 -3.55
N LEU A 55 8.20 6.64 -3.38
CA LEU A 55 7.50 5.36 -3.40
C LEU A 55 7.59 4.65 -4.76
N ASN A 56 7.42 5.39 -5.85
CA ASN A 56 7.57 4.84 -7.20
C ASN A 56 9.00 4.34 -7.47
N VAL A 57 10.03 5.03 -6.98
CA VAL A 57 11.44 4.59 -7.10
C VAL A 57 11.67 3.28 -6.34
N LEU A 58 10.97 3.08 -5.22
CA LEU A 58 11.00 1.82 -4.48
C LEU A 58 10.20 0.70 -5.16
N GLY A 59 9.45 1.01 -6.23
CA GLY A 59 8.59 0.07 -6.95
C GLY A 59 7.14 0.04 -6.47
N LEU A 60 6.75 0.93 -5.54
CA LEU A 60 5.36 1.07 -5.09
C LEU A 60 4.65 2.11 -5.96
N GLU A 61 3.90 1.65 -6.95
CA GLU A 61 3.21 2.50 -7.91
C GLU A 61 2.00 3.20 -7.28
N CYS A 62 2.16 4.46 -6.91
CA CYS A 62 1.07 5.27 -6.36
C CYS A 62 0.48 6.18 -7.45
N PRO A 63 -0.73 5.89 -7.98
CA PRO A 63 -1.38 6.76 -8.96
C PRO A 63 -1.77 8.11 -8.36
N LEU A 64 -1.85 9.11 -9.23
CA LEU A 64 -2.41 10.42 -8.92
C LEU A 64 -3.88 10.47 -9.31
N SER A 65 -4.70 10.95 -8.39
CA SER A 65 -6.05 11.45 -8.68
C SER A 65 -6.08 12.95 -8.40
N ARG A 66 -7.02 13.69 -9.02
CA ARG A 66 -7.05 15.16 -9.14
C ARG A 66 -6.26 15.94 -8.07
N ASN A 67 -6.54 15.70 -6.78
CA ASN A 67 -5.91 16.39 -5.66
C ASN A 67 -5.28 15.45 -4.61
N LYS A 68 -4.95 14.22 -4.97
CA LYS A 68 -4.40 13.24 -4.02
C LYS A 68 -3.53 12.16 -4.65
N VAL A 69 -2.58 11.66 -3.87
CA VAL A 69 -1.87 10.41 -4.17
C VAL A 69 -2.68 9.26 -3.59
N ILE A 70 -2.93 8.23 -4.39
CA ILE A 70 -3.70 7.05 -3.98
C ILE A 70 -2.75 5.87 -3.85
N LEU A 71 -2.94 5.09 -2.78
CA LEU A 71 -2.32 3.79 -2.58
C LEU A 71 -3.39 2.71 -2.69
N SER A 72 -3.46 2.04 -3.84
CA SER A 72 -4.47 1.00 -4.09
C SER A 72 -4.02 -0.36 -3.55
N GLU A 73 -4.97 -1.26 -3.29
CA GLU A 73 -4.65 -2.63 -2.84
C GLU A 73 -3.82 -3.35 -3.90
N GLU A 74 -4.09 -3.12 -5.19
CA GLU A 74 -3.33 -3.72 -6.31
C GLU A 74 -1.87 -3.26 -6.32
N ALA A 75 -1.59 -1.99 -6.02
CA ALA A 75 -0.23 -1.47 -5.94
C ALA A 75 0.56 -2.14 -4.81
N ILE A 76 -0.09 -2.35 -3.66
CA ILE A 76 0.51 -3.04 -2.52
C ILE A 76 0.74 -4.53 -2.84
N ILE A 77 -0.21 -5.21 -3.48
CA ILE A 77 -0.05 -6.62 -3.91
C ILE A 77 1.13 -6.75 -4.88
N LYS A 78 1.17 -5.90 -5.91
CA LYS A 78 2.26 -5.90 -6.89
C LYS A 78 3.61 -5.67 -6.22
N TYR A 79 3.67 -4.77 -5.22
CA TYR A 79 4.91 -4.53 -4.48
C TYR A 79 5.33 -5.76 -3.67
N TYR A 80 4.38 -6.36 -2.95
CA TYR A 80 4.61 -7.56 -2.15
C TYR A 80 5.15 -8.72 -3.02
N GLU A 81 4.56 -8.91 -4.19
CA GLU A 81 4.95 -9.97 -5.12
C GLU A 81 6.27 -9.69 -5.85
N ASN A 82 6.46 -8.47 -6.36
CA ASN A 82 7.57 -8.18 -7.27
C ASN A 82 8.81 -7.62 -6.57
N VAL A 83 8.63 -6.81 -5.52
CA VAL A 83 9.73 -6.16 -4.79
C VAL A 83 10.16 -7.02 -3.61
N MET A 84 9.22 -7.47 -2.78
CA MET A 84 9.55 -8.35 -1.65
C MET A 84 9.78 -9.80 -2.08
N LYS A 85 9.43 -10.16 -3.33
CA LYS A 85 9.53 -11.54 -3.87
C LYS A 85 8.78 -12.58 -3.04
N LEU A 86 7.74 -12.16 -2.33
CA LEU A 86 6.88 -13.01 -1.51
C LEU A 86 5.64 -13.38 -2.32
N LYS A 87 5.12 -14.60 -2.16
CA LYS A 87 3.82 -14.95 -2.73
C LYS A 87 2.74 -14.41 -1.79
N ALA A 88 1.87 -13.53 -2.28
CA ALA A 88 0.66 -13.14 -1.56
C ALA A 88 -0.17 -14.41 -1.31
N GLU A 89 -0.60 -14.62 -0.06
CA GLU A 89 -1.53 -15.70 0.22
C GLU A 89 -2.85 -15.37 -0.50
N PRO A 90 -3.39 -16.30 -1.32
CA PRO A 90 -4.69 -16.08 -1.93
C PRO A 90 -5.71 -15.91 -0.81
N LYS A 91 -6.47 -14.79 -0.82
CA LYS A 91 -7.70 -14.66 -0.02
C LYS A 91 -8.51 -15.93 -0.32
N GLU A 92 -8.71 -16.80 0.68
CA GLU A 92 -9.63 -17.93 0.53
C GLU A 92 -10.95 -17.33 0.02
N GLU A 93 -11.34 -17.69 -1.20
CA GLU A 93 -12.67 -17.38 -1.70
C GLU A 93 -13.66 -17.95 -0.68
N GLU A 94 -14.38 -17.08 0.03
CA GLU A 94 -15.51 -17.52 0.86
C GLU A 94 -16.41 -18.35 -0.05
N LYS A 95 -16.45 -19.66 0.19
CA LYS A 95 -17.31 -20.58 -0.54
C LYS A 95 -18.73 -20.05 -0.43
N SER A 96 -19.24 -19.50 -1.52
CA SER A 96 -20.65 -19.13 -1.66
C SER A 96 -21.52 -20.30 -1.19
N TYR A 97 -22.51 -20.00 -0.35
CA TYR A 97 -23.45 -20.95 0.27
C TYR A 97 -24.03 -21.98 -0.73
N TYR A 98 -24.05 -21.67 -2.03
CA TYR A 98 -24.53 -22.52 -3.11
C TYR A 98 -23.69 -23.78 -3.38
N GLN A 99 -22.41 -23.83 -3.00
CA GLN A 99 -21.58 -25.04 -3.20
C GLN A 99 -21.91 -26.17 -2.21
N ARG A 100 -22.60 -25.90 -1.09
CA ARG A 100 -22.96 -26.93 -0.09
C ARG A 100 -24.15 -27.81 -0.49
N ARG A 101 -24.84 -27.52 -1.59
CA ARG A 101 -26.12 -28.18 -1.95
C ARG A 101 -26.03 -29.23 -3.07
N LYS A 102 -24.86 -29.50 -3.65
CA LYS A 102 -24.69 -30.50 -4.73
C LYS A 102 -24.01 -31.80 -4.31
N THR A 103 -23.87 -32.05 -3.01
CA THR A 103 -23.50 -33.36 -2.47
C THR A 103 -24.64 -33.87 -1.60
N LYS A 104 -25.66 -34.43 -2.25
CA LYS A 104 -26.52 -35.48 -1.69
C LYS A 104 -27.13 -36.29 -2.81
#